data_AF-A0A7W0CFV3-F1
#
_entry.id   AF-A0A7W0CFV3-F1
#
_cell.length_a   1.000
_cell.length_b   1.000
_cell.length_c   1.000
_cell.angle_alpha   90.00
_cell.angle_beta   90.00
_cell.angle_gamma   90.00
#
_symmetry.space_group_name_H-M   'P 1'
#
loop_
_entity.id
_entity.type
_entity.pdbx_description
1 polymer ?
#
loop_
_entity_poly.entity_id
_entity_poly.type
_entity_poly.pdbx_seq_one_letter_code
_entity_poly.pdbx_strand_id
1 'polypeptide(L)'
;MFTRVAAVAAAVTLGVGTAPAQAATGPGTMATPRLTINESAGQCRLTVITSVGMSQAQAQYQIDNGASARIEVWADDLVYDNRLFKALPAAMTASRYDGGLIITGQPSVPCYRLDEDGPENFDTEGDEIYVKVVFDGPGYQRMSKSSNVVKGRW
;
A
#
# COMPACT_ATOMS: atom_id res chain seq x y z
N MET A 1 52.91 1.54 -28.83
CA MET A 1 51.61 1.88 -29.44
C MET A 1 50.54 1.30 -28.54
N PHE A 2 49.95 2.11 -27.66
CA PHE A 2 49.00 1.65 -26.63
C PHE A 2 47.57 1.84 -27.13
N THR A 3 46.88 0.72 -27.38
CA THR A 3 45.48 0.67 -27.82
C THR A 3 44.56 1.00 -26.64
N ARG A 4 43.78 2.08 -26.78
CA ARG A 4 42.77 2.49 -25.79
C ARG A 4 41.53 1.60 -25.94
N VAL A 5 41.20 0.84 -24.91
CA VAL A 5 39.89 0.17 -24.80
C VAL A 5 38.94 1.16 -24.12
N ALA A 6 37.98 1.67 -24.88
CA ALA A 6 36.91 2.51 -24.37
C ALA A 6 35.94 1.63 -23.56
N ALA A 7 35.86 1.88 -22.25
CA ALA A 7 34.89 1.23 -21.38
C ALA A 7 33.49 1.76 -21.68
N VAL A 8 32.59 0.82 -21.96
CA VAL A 8 31.15 1.02 -22.16
C VAL A 8 30.56 1.64 -20.90
N ALA A 9 30.03 2.85 -21.01
CA ALA A 9 29.26 3.48 -19.96
C ALA A 9 27.92 2.72 -19.80
N ALA A 10 27.82 1.92 -18.74
CA ALA A 10 26.59 1.29 -18.32
C ALA A 10 25.61 2.36 -17.85
N ALA A 11 24.44 2.40 -18.47
CA ALA A 11 23.32 3.25 -18.09
C ALA A 11 22.92 2.95 -16.64
N VAL A 12 23.00 3.96 -15.78
CA VAL A 12 22.41 3.93 -14.44
C VAL A 12 20.91 4.02 -14.62
N THR A 13 20.22 2.88 -14.58
CA THR A 13 18.78 2.85 -14.37
C THR A 13 18.51 3.40 -12.97
N LEU A 14 17.84 4.56 -12.91
CA LEU A 14 17.27 5.09 -11.67
C LEU A 14 16.23 4.09 -11.16
N GLY A 15 16.66 3.21 -10.27
CA GLY A 15 15.78 2.34 -9.51
C GLY A 15 14.86 3.21 -8.67
N VAL A 16 13.58 3.24 -9.04
CA VAL A 16 12.51 3.67 -8.15
C VAL A 16 12.47 2.63 -7.04
N GLY A 17 13.25 2.88 -5.97
CA GLY A 17 13.27 2.03 -4.80
C GLY A 17 11.90 2.08 -4.15
N THR A 18 11.08 1.05 -4.39
CA THR A 18 9.94 0.74 -3.52
C THR A 18 10.53 0.42 -2.15
N ALA A 19 10.59 1.44 -1.28
CA ALA A 19 11.11 1.27 0.07
C ALA A 19 10.40 0.07 0.72
N PRO A 20 11.13 -0.87 1.35
CA PRO A 20 10.54 -2.06 1.91
C PRO A 20 9.45 -1.63 2.91
N ALA A 21 8.27 -2.27 2.85
CA ALA A 21 7.28 -2.17 3.92
C ALA A 21 8.03 -2.31 5.25
N GLN A 22 7.76 -1.43 6.22
CA GLN A 22 8.35 -1.61 7.54
C GLN A 22 7.98 -3.03 7.98
N ALA A 23 8.94 -3.87 8.33
CA ALA A 23 8.60 -5.19 8.82
C ALA A 23 7.77 -5.02 10.11
N ALA A 24 6.76 -5.86 10.31
CA ALA A 24 6.00 -5.86 11.56
C ALA A 24 6.97 -5.90 12.75
N THR A 25 6.73 -5.04 13.75
CA THR A 25 7.68 -4.81 14.85
C THR A 25 7.68 -5.91 15.92
N GLY A 26 6.93 -6.99 15.69
CA GLY A 26 6.89 -8.18 16.54
C GLY A 26 5.76 -9.16 16.13
N PRO A 27 5.74 -10.38 16.68
CA PRO A 27 4.67 -11.34 16.44
C PRO A 27 3.28 -10.77 16.79
N GLY A 28 2.29 -11.01 15.93
CA GLY A 28 0.93 -10.54 16.11
C GLY A 28 0.74 -9.03 15.96
N THR A 29 1.71 -8.32 15.39
CA THR A 29 1.58 -6.89 15.06
C THR A 29 1.46 -6.69 13.56
N MET A 30 0.68 -5.70 13.14
CA MET A 30 0.62 -5.26 11.74
C MET A 30 1.55 -4.07 11.54
N ALA A 31 2.36 -4.13 10.48
CA ALA A 31 3.19 -3.01 10.08
C ALA A 31 2.36 -1.85 9.52
N THR A 32 2.94 -0.66 9.53
CA THR A 32 2.37 0.50 8.82
C THR A 32 2.32 0.19 7.32
N PRO A 33 1.14 0.19 6.68
CA PRO A 33 1.03 -0.01 5.25
C PRO A 33 1.73 1.10 4.50
N ARG A 34 2.40 0.74 3.40
CA ARG A 34 2.87 1.71 2.42
C ARG A 34 1.82 1.88 1.34
N LEU A 35 1.42 3.12 1.11
CA LEU A 35 0.56 3.52 0.01
C LEU A 35 1.40 4.25 -1.05
N THR A 36 1.23 3.87 -2.31
CA THR A 36 1.71 4.61 -3.47
C THR A 36 0.56 4.74 -4.47
N ILE A 37 0.33 5.95 -4.97
CA ILE A 37 -0.71 6.22 -5.98
C ILE A 37 0.01 6.54 -7.28
N ASN A 38 -0.32 5.81 -8.35
CA ASN A 38 0.19 6.08 -9.69
C ASN A 38 -0.98 6.43 -10.60
N GLU A 39 -0.89 7.58 -11.25
CA GLU A 39 -1.88 8.03 -12.22
C GLU A 39 -1.51 7.55 -13.62
N SER A 40 -2.53 7.11 -14.37
CA SER A 40 -2.42 6.89 -15.81
C SER A 40 -3.78 7.09 -16.48
N ALA A 41 -3.86 8.05 -17.41
CA ALA A 41 -5.04 8.31 -18.23
C ALA A 41 -6.36 8.48 -17.41
N GLY A 42 -6.31 9.25 -16.32
CA GLY A 42 -7.47 9.49 -15.44
C GLY A 42 -7.84 8.31 -14.52
N GLN A 43 -7.02 7.26 -14.50
CA GLN A 43 -7.12 6.16 -13.55
C GLN A 43 -5.98 6.22 -12.53
N CYS A 44 -6.34 6.09 -11.27
CA CYS A 44 -5.42 6.09 -10.14
C CYS A 44 -5.28 4.65 -9.64
N ARG A 45 -4.08 4.10 -9.77
CA ARG A 45 -3.71 2.79 -9.24
C ARG A 45 -3.09 2.97 -7.86
N LEU A 46 -3.79 2.46 -6.85
CA LEU A 46 -3.29 2.45 -5.47
C LEU A 46 -2.52 1.15 -5.26
N THR A 47 -1.22 1.23 -4.98
CA THR A 47 -0.41 0.10 -4.55
C THR A 47 -0.28 0.16 -3.04
N VAL A 48 -0.81 -0.86 -2.37
CA VAL A 48 -0.77 -1.01 -0.91
C VAL A 48 0.00 -2.27 -0.55
N ILE A 49 0.98 -2.14 0.34
CA ILE A 49 1.76 -3.27 0.86
C ILE A 49 1.91 -3.12 2.37
N THR A 50 1.60 -4.18 3.11
CA THR A 50 1.92 -4.29 4.54
C THR A 50 2.22 -5.75 4.91
N SER A 51 2.65 -5.97 6.16
CA SER A 51 2.85 -7.30 6.72
C SER A 51 2.27 -7.44 8.12
N VAL A 52 1.92 -8.66 8.48
CA VAL A 52 1.55 -9.06 9.84
C VAL A 52 2.62 -10.01 10.36
N GLY A 53 3.25 -9.63 11.47
CA GLY A 53 4.36 -10.34 12.09
C GLY A 53 3.95 -11.73 12.53
N MET A 54 4.45 -12.76 11.85
CA MET A 54 4.29 -14.16 12.26
C MET A 54 5.33 -15.06 11.57
N SER A 55 5.37 -16.34 11.92
CA SER A 55 6.14 -17.31 11.14
C SER A 55 5.46 -17.60 9.79
N GLN A 56 6.23 -18.04 8.80
CA GLN A 56 5.69 -18.47 7.50
C GLN A 56 4.64 -19.56 7.64
N ALA A 57 4.85 -20.54 8.55
CA ALA A 57 3.91 -21.62 8.78
C ALA A 57 2.57 -21.11 9.37
N GLN A 58 2.63 -20.14 10.28
CA GLN A 58 1.43 -19.48 10.79
C GLN A 58 0.73 -18.68 9.70
N ALA A 59 1.47 -17.97 8.85
CA ALA A 59 0.88 -17.22 7.73
C ALA A 59 0.15 -18.14 6.75
N GLN A 60 0.75 -19.28 6.40
CA GLN A 60 0.11 -20.28 5.55
C GLN A 60 -1.15 -20.84 6.21
N TYR A 61 -1.09 -21.15 7.52
CA TYR A 61 -2.25 -21.58 8.28
C TYR A 61 -3.39 -20.55 8.23
N GLN A 62 -3.09 -19.26 8.40
CA GLN A 62 -4.10 -18.19 8.32
C GLN A 62 -4.79 -18.17 6.95
N ILE A 63 -3.99 -18.24 5.88
CA ILE A 63 -4.50 -18.25 4.49
C ILE A 63 -5.41 -19.47 4.25
N ASP A 64 -4.95 -20.66 4.66
CA ASP A 64 -5.67 -21.93 4.44
C ASP A 64 -6.96 -22.04 5.27
N ASN A 65 -7.05 -21.29 6.39
CA ASN A 65 -8.17 -21.36 7.34
C ASN A 65 -9.07 -20.12 7.29
N GLY A 66 -9.11 -19.43 6.15
CA GLY A 66 -10.13 -18.40 5.88
C GLY A 66 -9.86 -17.05 6.54
N ALA A 67 -8.60 -16.71 6.83
CA ALA A 67 -8.26 -15.34 7.13
C ALA A 67 -8.65 -14.42 5.96
N SER A 68 -8.86 -13.14 6.25
CA SER A 68 -9.23 -12.13 5.27
C SER A 68 -8.47 -10.84 5.51
N ALA A 69 -8.17 -10.15 4.41
CA ALA A 69 -7.62 -8.81 4.43
C ALA A 69 -8.41 -7.91 3.47
N ARG A 70 -8.65 -6.68 3.90
CA ARG A 70 -9.30 -5.66 3.07
C ARG A 70 -8.67 -4.30 3.25
N ILE A 71 -8.82 -3.48 2.23
CA ILE A 71 -8.37 -2.10 2.16
C ILE A 71 -9.58 -1.18 2.17
N GLU A 72 -9.55 -0.20 3.04
CA GLU A 72 -10.46 0.94 3.05
C GLU A 72 -9.67 2.17 2.60
N VAL A 73 -10.22 2.95 1.68
CA VAL A 73 -9.59 4.19 1.18
C VAL A 73 -10.32 5.37 1.77
N TRP A 74 -9.56 6.33 2.23
CA TRP A 74 -10.02 7.51 2.95
C TRP A 74 -9.36 8.75 2.35
N ALA A 75 -10.13 9.83 2.28
CA ALA A 75 -9.66 11.19 2.08
C ALA A 75 -9.81 11.94 3.41
N ASP A 76 -8.73 12.57 3.86
CA ASP A 76 -8.71 13.47 5.02
C ASP A 76 -8.92 14.90 4.49
N ASP A 77 -9.78 15.66 5.16
CA ASP A 77 -9.94 17.11 5.01
C ASP A 77 -9.96 17.72 6.42
N LEU A 78 -9.81 19.04 6.53
CA LEU A 78 -9.71 19.72 7.83
C LEU A 78 -10.96 19.59 8.72
N VAL A 79 -12.08 19.09 8.18
CA VAL A 79 -13.41 19.09 8.80
C VAL A 79 -14.03 17.68 8.87
N TYR A 80 -13.80 16.80 7.88
CA TYR A 80 -14.46 15.50 7.69
C TYR A 80 -13.55 14.46 7.01
N ASP A 81 -13.30 13.36 7.72
CA ASP A 81 -12.78 12.13 7.12
C ASP A 81 -13.83 11.48 6.19
N ASN A 82 -13.57 11.48 4.88
CA ASN A 82 -14.43 10.88 3.88
C ASN A 82 -13.96 9.48 3.48
N ARG A 83 -14.72 8.46 3.89
CA ARG A 83 -14.47 7.07 3.49
C ARG A 83 -14.94 6.81 2.05
N LEU A 84 -14.03 6.98 1.11
CA LEU A 84 -14.27 6.83 -0.33
C LEU A 84 -14.60 5.38 -0.73
N PHE A 85 -13.82 4.40 -0.23
CA PHE A 85 -14.00 2.98 -0.58
C PHE A 85 -13.99 2.09 0.65
N LYS A 86 -15.03 1.26 0.80
CA LYS A 86 -15.29 0.57 2.06
C LYS A 86 -14.61 -0.79 2.22
N ALA A 87 -14.39 -1.56 1.16
CA ALA A 87 -13.85 -2.90 1.31
C ALA A 87 -13.30 -3.42 -0.02
N LEU A 88 -12.12 -2.92 -0.40
CA LEU A 88 -11.39 -3.45 -1.54
C LEU A 88 -10.64 -4.70 -1.08
N PRO A 89 -10.79 -5.84 -1.77
CA PRO A 89 -10.11 -7.07 -1.37
C PRO A 89 -8.59 -6.89 -1.46
N ALA A 90 -7.87 -7.46 -0.50
CA ALA A 90 -6.42 -7.53 -0.52
C ALA A 90 -5.97 -8.99 -0.66
N ALA A 91 -4.91 -9.22 -1.42
CA ALA A 91 -4.26 -10.51 -1.51
C ALA A 91 -3.40 -10.75 -0.27
N MET A 92 -3.25 -12.02 0.08
CA MET A 92 -2.42 -12.46 1.20
C MET A 92 -1.44 -13.53 0.75
N THR A 93 -0.18 -13.40 1.16
CA THR A 93 0.89 -14.32 0.79
C THR A 93 1.76 -14.62 2.00
N ALA A 94 2.08 -15.90 2.23
CA ALA A 94 3.05 -16.29 3.24
C ALA A 94 4.48 -16.04 2.72
N SER A 95 5.28 -15.26 3.45
CA SER A 95 6.69 -14.98 3.16
C SER A 95 7.58 -15.35 4.34
N ARG A 96 8.71 -16.00 4.04
CA ARG A 96 9.75 -16.30 5.03
C ARG A 96 10.59 -15.07 5.39
N TYR A 97 10.64 -14.05 4.53
CA TYR A 97 11.61 -12.97 4.60
C TYR A 97 11.00 -11.63 4.99
N ASP A 98 9.70 -11.43 4.75
CA ASP A 98 9.08 -10.10 4.79
C ASP A 98 8.11 -9.89 5.97
N GLY A 99 8.28 -10.66 7.05
CA GLY A 99 7.48 -10.53 8.27
C GLY A 99 6.37 -11.58 8.43
N GLY A 100 6.34 -12.65 7.62
CA GLY A 100 5.43 -13.78 7.81
C GLY A 100 4.24 -13.76 6.86
N LEU A 101 3.27 -12.87 7.09
CA LEU A 101 2.10 -12.72 6.23
C LEU A 101 2.16 -11.35 5.54
N ILE A 102 2.18 -11.35 4.21
CA ILE A 102 2.17 -10.14 3.38
C ILE A 102 0.76 -9.89 2.88
N ILE A 103 0.32 -8.65 3.01
CA ILE A 103 -0.97 -8.18 2.50
C ILE A 103 -0.69 -7.16 1.41
N THR A 104 -1.20 -7.42 0.20
CA THR A 104 -1.06 -6.51 -0.93
C THR A 104 -2.41 -6.14 -1.54
N GLY A 105 -2.53 -4.93 -2.04
CA GLY A 105 -3.67 -4.51 -2.84
C GLY A 105 -3.25 -3.60 -3.97
N GLN A 106 -3.91 -3.75 -5.12
CA GLN A 106 -3.69 -2.94 -6.31
C GLN A 106 -5.00 -2.47 -6.94
N PRO A 107 -5.95 -1.88 -6.18
CA PRO A 107 -7.17 -1.38 -6.78
C PRO A 107 -6.88 -0.24 -7.75
N SER A 108 -7.61 -0.23 -8.86
CA SER A 108 -7.67 0.88 -9.81
C SER A 108 -9.00 1.58 -9.62
N VAL A 109 -8.97 2.89 -9.44
CA VAL A 109 -10.17 3.73 -9.31
C VAL A 109 -10.03 4.95 -10.22
N PRO A 110 -11.14 5.56 -10.67
CA PRO A 110 -11.06 6.85 -11.35
C PRO A 110 -10.43 7.92 -10.44
N CYS A 111 -9.52 8.75 -10.95
CA CYS A 111 -8.82 9.74 -10.10
C CYS A 111 -9.76 10.78 -9.50
N TYR A 112 -10.79 11.22 -10.23
CA TYR A 112 -11.82 12.13 -9.71
C TYR A 112 -12.59 11.59 -8.48
N ARG A 113 -12.47 10.29 -8.16
CA ARG A 113 -13.07 9.69 -6.96
C ARG A 113 -12.17 9.81 -5.73
N LEU A 114 -10.92 10.21 -5.93
CA LEU A 114 -9.93 10.50 -4.89
C LEU A 114 -9.83 12.01 -4.60
N ASP A 115 -10.44 12.82 -5.45
CA ASP A 115 -10.71 14.25 -5.24
C ASP A 115 -11.92 14.38 -4.31
N GLU A 116 -11.70 14.98 -3.15
CA GLU A 116 -12.69 15.15 -2.09
C GLU A 116 -13.42 16.49 -2.20
N ASP A 117 -12.75 17.50 -2.76
CA ASP A 117 -13.23 18.87 -2.99
C ASP A 117 -14.23 18.98 -4.16
N GLY A 118 -14.28 17.96 -5.03
CA GLY A 118 -15.18 17.88 -6.18
C GLY A 118 -14.61 18.56 -7.43
N PRO A 119 -15.23 18.33 -8.61
CA PRO A 119 -14.62 18.63 -9.91
C PRO A 119 -14.40 20.13 -10.19
N GLU A 120 -14.84 21.00 -9.29
CA GLU A 120 -14.83 22.45 -9.44
C GLU A 120 -13.75 23.12 -8.56
N ASN A 121 -13.16 22.39 -7.60
CA ASN A 121 -12.25 22.92 -6.58
C ASN A 121 -10.89 22.20 -6.51
N PHE A 122 -10.46 21.58 -7.62
CA PHE A 122 -9.21 20.82 -7.84
C PHE A 122 -7.89 21.43 -7.30
N ASP A 123 -7.86 22.68 -6.84
CA ASP A 123 -6.61 23.43 -6.61
C ASP A 123 -6.55 24.16 -5.27
N THR A 124 -7.50 23.91 -4.34
CA THR A 124 -7.58 24.77 -3.14
C THR A 124 -6.84 24.21 -1.93
N GLU A 125 -6.99 22.94 -1.51
CA GLU A 125 -6.25 22.40 -0.34
C GLU A 125 -5.90 20.91 -0.46
N GLY A 126 -5.00 20.55 -1.38
CA GLY A 126 -4.25 19.29 -1.46
C GLY A 126 -4.84 18.04 -0.78
N ASP A 127 -5.69 17.30 -1.51
CA ASP A 127 -6.34 16.08 -1.04
C ASP A 127 -5.37 15.10 -0.35
N GLU A 128 -5.68 14.75 0.89
CA GLU A 128 -4.91 13.86 1.72
C GLU A 128 -5.47 12.43 1.66
N ILE A 129 -4.90 11.60 0.78
CA ILE A 129 -5.34 10.21 0.64
C ILE A 129 -4.54 9.28 1.55
N TYR A 130 -5.24 8.46 2.32
CA TYR A 130 -4.64 7.34 3.05
C TYR A 130 -5.48 6.07 2.92
N VAL A 131 -4.88 4.94 3.28
CA VAL A 131 -5.59 3.65 3.34
C VAL A 131 -5.52 3.06 4.73
N LYS A 132 -6.60 2.40 5.12
CA LYS A 132 -6.66 1.54 6.30
C LYS A 132 -6.71 0.09 5.85
N VAL A 133 -5.69 -0.68 6.21
CA VAL A 133 -5.70 -2.13 6.02
C VAL A 133 -6.36 -2.75 7.25
N VAL A 134 -7.27 -3.69 7.02
CA VAL A 134 -7.94 -4.47 8.06
C VAL A 134 -7.65 -5.94 7.81
N PHE A 135 -7.12 -6.63 8.81
CA PHE A 135 -6.88 -8.08 8.81
C PHE A 135 -7.73 -8.75 9.87
N ASP A 136 -8.33 -9.88 9.51
CA ASP A 136 -9.11 -10.74 10.39
C ASP A 136 -8.71 -12.19 10.13
N GLY A 137 -8.36 -12.94 11.17
CA GLY A 137 -7.80 -14.27 11.02
C GLY A 137 -7.99 -15.13 12.27
N PRO A 138 -8.15 -16.47 12.12
CA PRO A 138 -8.34 -17.38 13.25
C PRO A 138 -7.27 -17.23 14.34
N GLY A 139 -7.71 -17.05 15.58
CA GLY A 139 -6.81 -16.93 16.75
C GLY A 139 -6.09 -15.59 16.87
N TYR A 140 -6.36 -14.62 16.00
CA TYR A 140 -5.90 -13.24 16.13
C TYR A 140 -7.10 -12.32 16.42
N GLN A 141 -6.87 -11.30 17.24
CA GLN A 141 -7.80 -10.17 17.28
C GLN A 141 -7.78 -9.47 15.94
N ARG A 142 -8.93 -8.94 15.52
CA ARG A 142 -9.02 -8.12 14.32
C ARG A 142 -8.06 -6.93 14.42
N MET A 143 -7.16 -6.82 13.44
CA MET A 143 -6.13 -5.78 13.39
C MET A 143 -6.46 -4.76 12.31
N SER A 144 -6.12 -3.50 12.55
CA SER A 144 -6.13 -2.49 11.51
C SER A 144 -5.02 -1.48 11.67
N LYS A 145 -4.48 -1.01 10.55
CA LYS A 145 -3.43 0.02 10.52
C LYS A 145 -3.61 0.94 9.33
N SER A 146 -3.47 2.24 9.56
CA SER A 146 -3.48 3.26 8.52
C SER A 146 -2.10 3.46 7.91
N SER A 147 -2.05 3.75 6.62
CA SER A 147 -0.83 4.03 5.87
C SER A 147 -0.24 5.40 6.18
N ASN A 148 0.86 5.73 5.50
CA ASN A 148 1.21 7.12 5.24
C ASN A 148 0.08 7.85 4.51
N VAL A 149 -0.05 9.15 4.77
CA VAL A 149 -0.85 10.07 3.96
C VAL A 149 -0.07 10.38 2.68
N VAL A 150 -0.76 10.40 1.55
CA VAL A 150 -0.23 10.85 0.26
C VAL A 150 -1.02 12.10 -0.12
N LYS A 151 -0.31 13.23 -0.18
CA LYS A 151 -0.86 14.48 -0.70
C LYS A 151 -0.68 14.50 -2.21
N GLY A 152 -1.69 14.93 -2.94
CA GLY A 152 -1.52 15.15 -4.37
C GLY A 152 -2.06 16.47 -4.88
N ARG A 153 -1.81 16.62 -6.18
CA ARG A 153 -2.51 17.47 -7.13
C ARG A 153 -3.00 16.48 -8.18
N TRP A 154 -4.12 15.79 -7.92
CA TRP A 154 -4.59 14.68 -8.75
C TRP A 154 -5.55 15.15 -9.83
#